data_AF-A0A2S3ITS2-F1
#
_entry.id   AF-A0A2S3ITS2-F1
#
_cell.length_a   1.000
_cell.length_b   1.000
_cell.length_c   1.000
_cell.angle_alpha   90.00
_cell.angle_beta   90.00
_cell.angle_gamma   90.00
#
_symmetry.space_group_name_H-M   'P 1'
#
loop_
_entity.id
_entity.type
_entity.pdbx_description
1 polymer ?
#
loop_
_entity_poly.entity_id
_entity_poly.type
_entity_poly.pdbx_seq_one_letter_code
_entity_poly.pdbx_strand_id
1 'polypeptide(L)'
;MARATSVLFVLPLLATLLATASAQDYTPQAPSPLPDSQNPPPTPPPESVYIPPPTSPPPPVASSPPPPSPPPPAASSPPPPSPPPPAASSPPPPSPPPPASSPPPPSPPPPASSPPPPSPPPPVSSPPPPPPSPPPPPPASNWTPVANVNDPTIQQVAQFAVRIYALSTKELKMQLLSVVSGETQPYDGGYNYRLVITVTGGKKTQYDAFVWGILGTMSWKLWSFTPHVI
;
A
#
# COMPACT_ATOMS: atom_id res chain seq x y z
N MET A 1 -2.07 -8.84 -32.27
CA MET A 1 -2.79 -8.93 -30.97
C MET A 1 -2.05 -9.91 -30.07
N ALA A 2 -1.13 -9.43 -29.24
CA ALA A 2 -0.36 -10.28 -28.33
C ALA A 2 -1.05 -10.26 -26.95
N ARG A 3 -1.55 -11.42 -26.52
CA ARG A 3 -2.20 -11.62 -25.23
C ARG A 3 -1.10 -11.73 -24.17
N ALA A 4 -1.11 -10.82 -23.20
CA ALA A 4 -0.16 -10.83 -22.09
C ALA A 4 -0.53 -11.92 -21.09
N THR A 5 0.33 -12.92 -20.97
CA THR A 5 0.26 -13.99 -19.96
C THR A 5 0.52 -13.39 -18.57
N SER A 6 -0.50 -13.32 -17.71
CA SER A 6 -0.32 -12.98 -16.29
C SER A 6 0.35 -14.15 -15.58
N VAL A 7 1.57 -13.93 -15.10
CA VAL A 7 2.27 -14.87 -14.22
C VAL A 7 2.00 -14.47 -12.78
N LEU A 8 1.35 -15.36 -12.04
CA LEU A 8 1.06 -15.21 -10.62
C LEU A 8 2.33 -15.56 -9.82
N PHE A 9 2.97 -14.56 -9.21
CA PHE A 9 4.08 -14.79 -8.27
C PHE A 9 3.59 -14.58 -6.84
N VAL A 10 3.54 -15.66 -6.07
CA VAL A 10 3.31 -15.64 -4.62
C VAL A 10 4.64 -15.96 -3.95
N LEU A 11 5.20 -15.01 -3.19
CA LEU A 11 6.39 -15.22 -2.38
C LEU A 11 6.10 -14.72 -0.94
N PRO A 12 6.41 -15.51 0.11
CA PRO A 12 6.26 -15.06 1.48
C PRO A 12 7.45 -14.19 1.88
N LEU A 13 7.21 -13.01 2.45
CA LEU A 13 8.26 -12.19 3.06
C LEU A 13 8.13 -12.24 4.59
N LEU A 14 9.24 -12.60 5.22
CA LEU A 14 9.48 -12.73 6.65
C LEU A 14 9.39 -11.35 7.33
N ALA A 15 8.53 -11.22 8.34
CA ALA A 15 8.41 -10.02 9.16
C ALA A 15 9.29 -10.13 10.40
N THR A 16 10.25 -9.21 10.55
CA THR A 16 10.92 -8.95 11.83
C THR A 16 10.76 -7.47 12.13
N LEU A 17 9.91 -7.13 13.09
CA LEU A 17 9.82 -5.78 13.66
C LEU A 17 10.02 -5.88 15.17
N LEU A 18 11.13 -5.33 15.67
CA LEU A 18 11.36 -5.11 17.09
C LEU A 18 10.58 -3.87 17.54
N ALA A 19 9.85 -4.01 18.64
CA ALA A 19 9.21 -2.93 19.38
C ALA A 19 10.24 -2.15 20.23
N THR A 20 10.00 -0.86 20.45
CA THR A 20 10.11 -0.23 21.78
C THR A 20 9.31 1.06 21.80
N ALA A 21 8.41 1.12 22.77
CA ALA A 21 7.57 2.25 23.12
C ALA A 21 8.35 3.34 23.85
N SER A 22 7.88 4.58 23.76
CA SER A 22 7.99 5.57 24.83
C SER A 22 6.88 6.60 24.65
N ALA A 23 5.81 6.45 25.43
CA ALA A 23 4.84 7.50 25.64
C ALA A 23 5.46 8.55 26.55
N GLN A 24 5.42 9.83 26.15
CA GLN A 24 5.57 10.94 27.07
C GLN A 24 4.49 11.98 26.75
N ASP A 25 3.48 11.93 27.62
CA ASP A 25 2.73 13.01 28.25
C ASP A 25 2.59 14.36 27.52
N TYR A 26 1.34 14.75 27.35
CA TYR A 26 0.87 15.98 26.75
C TYR A 26 0.63 17.01 27.85
N THR A 27 1.23 18.20 27.78
CA THR A 27 0.71 19.38 28.49
C THR A 27 0.93 20.65 27.65
N PRO A 28 -0.13 21.33 27.19
CA PRO A 28 -0.02 22.61 26.50
C PRO A 28 -0.18 23.79 27.46
N GLN A 29 0.77 24.73 27.47
CA GLN A 29 0.47 26.10 27.92
C GLN A 29 1.42 27.16 27.34
N ALA A 30 0.81 28.17 26.71
CA ALA A 30 1.33 29.52 26.48
C ALA A 30 0.20 30.49 26.93
N PRO A 31 0.40 31.82 27.10
CA PRO A 31 1.61 32.66 26.99
C PRO A 31 1.80 33.72 28.13
N SER A 32 2.94 34.42 28.19
CA SER A 32 3.07 35.92 28.25
C SER A 32 4.46 36.41 28.73
N PRO A 33 4.89 37.66 28.41
CA PRO A 33 6.31 38.01 28.16
C PRO A 33 7.02 38.95 29.16
N LEU A 34 8.38 38.87 29.16
CA LEU A 34 9.45 39.87 29.47
C LEU A 34 9.53 40.51 30.89
N PRO A 35 10.75 40.74 31.46
CA PRO A 35 11.73 41.70 30.92
C PRO A 35 13.21 41.24 30.91
N ASP A 36 14.00 41.97 30.11
CA ASP A 36 15.46 41.96 29.97
C ASP A 36 16.24 41.34 31.14
N SER A 37 16.91 40.21 30.89
CA SER A 37 18.03 39.74 31.71
C SER A 37 19.27 39.70 30.86
N GLN A 38 20.25 40.49 31.30
CA GLN A 38 21.55 40.71 30.71
C GLN A 38 22.23 39.38 30.31
N ASN A 39 22.81 39.35 29.11
CA ASN A 39 23.66 38.26 28.67
C ASN A 39 24.76 38.02 29.71
N PRO A 40 24.93 36.80 30.24
CA PRO A 40 26.09 36.48 31.07
C PRO A 40 27.37 36.60 30.22
N PRO A 41 28.53 36.95 30.83
CA PRO A 41 29.78 37.02 30.10
C PRO A 41 30.13 35.64 29.50
N PRO A 42 30.82 35.59 28.34
CA PRO A 42 31.20 34.33 27.71
C PRO A 42 32.10 33.51 28.63
N THR A 43 31.78 32.22 28.76
CA THR A 43 32.54 31.22 29.51
C THR A 43 33.98 31.15 28.98
N PRO A 44 35.02 31.11 29.84
CA PRO A 44 36.38 30.86 29.36
C PRO A 44 36.47 29.46 28.71
N PRO A 45 37.33 29.27 27.70
CA PRO A 45 37.51 27.95 27.09
C PRO A 45 38.06 26.96 28.12
N PRO A 46 37.70 25.67 28.04
CA PRO A 46 38.21 24.67 28.98
C PRO A 46 39.73 24.57 28.86
N GLU A 47 40.44 24.69 29.98
CA GLU A 47 41.87 24.42 30.04
C GLU A 47 42.13 22.99 29.58
N SER A 48 42.97 22.86 28.56
CA SER A 48 43.40 21.56 28.03
C SER A 48 44.31 20.90 29.06
N VAL A 49 43.75 20.02 29.87
CA VAL A 49 44.52 19.13 30.77
C VAL A 49 45.37 18.22 29.90
N TYR A 50 46.65 18.53 29.79
CA TYR A 50 47.63 17.70 29.11
C TYR A 50 47.88 16.42 29.92
N ILE A 51 47.36 15.30 29.45
CA ILE A 51 47.64 13.97 30.02
C ILE A 51 48.84 13.40 29.26
N PRO A 52 50.00 13.15 29.90
CA PRO A 52 51.14 12.56 29.21
C PRO A 52 50.82 11.11 28.79
N PRO A 53 51.36 10.65 27.65
CA PRO A 53 51.15 9.27 27.21
C PRO A 53 51.76 8.28 28.22
N PRO A 54 51.16 7.08 28.38
CA PRO A 54 51.71 6.05 29.25
C PRO A 54 53.10 5.64 28.78
N THR A 55 54.08 5.68 29.68
CA THR A 55 55.50 5.39 29.39
C THR A 55 55.82 3.89 29.35
N SER A 56 54.85 3.01 29.07
CA SER A 56 55.12 1.57 28.99
C SER A 56 54.17 0.87 28.01
N PRO A 57 54.69 0.07 27.05
CA PRO A 57 53.85 -0.78 26.24
C PRO A 57 53.20 -1.88 27.11
N PRO A 58 51.95 -2.28 26.83
CA PRO A 58 51.34 -3.41 27.51
C PRO A 58 52.12 -4.70 27.24
N PRO A 59 52.13 -5.67 28.17
CA PRO A 59 52.79 -6.96 27.94
C PRO A 59 52.16 -7.67 26.74
N PRO A 60 52.92 -8.51 26.01
CA PRO A 60 52.35 -9.29 24.92
C PRO A 60 51.26 -10.20 25.48
N VAL A 61 50.05 -10.07 24.92
CA VAL A 61 48.95 -10.99 25.20
C VAL A 61 49.40 -12.40 24.82
N ALA A 62 49.38 -13.32 25.78
CA ALA A 62 49.66 -14.73 25.52
C ALA A 62 48.67 -15.22 24.46
N SER A 63 49.20 -15.80 23.38
CA SER A 63 48.42 -16.37 22.28
C SER A 63 47.36 -17.32 22.84
N SER A 64 46.08 -16.99 22.64
CA SER A 64 44.99 -17.86 23.04
C SER A 64 45.14 -19.23 22.34
N PRO A 65 44.90 -20.36 23.04
CA PRO A 65 44.96 -21.66 22.42
C PRO A 65 43.94 -21.75 21.27
N PRO A 66 44.23 -22.52 20.20
CA PRO A 66 43.28 -22.71 19.12
C PRO A 66 41.98 -23.34 19.65
N PRO A 67 40.81 -23.02 19.06
CA PRO A 67 39.56 -23.63 19.44
C PRO A 67 39.60 -25.15 19.21
N PRO A 68 38.84 -25.94 19.97
CA PRO A 68 38.74 -27.38 19.75
C PRO A 68 38.17 -27.67 18.35
N SER A 69 38.63 -28.76 17.73
CA SER A 69 38.13 -29.23 16.44
C SER A 69 36.62 -29.50 16.50
N PRO A 70 35.87 -29.20 15.42
CA PRO A 70 34.45 -29.53 15.37
C PRO A 70 34.24 -31.06 15.44
N PRO A 71 33.10 -31.52 16.01
CA PRO A 71 32.77 -32.94 16.03
C PRO A 71 32.60 -33.48 14.60
N PRO A 72 32.84 -34.78 14.38
CA PRO A 72 32.61 -35.40 13.07
C PRO A 72 31.13 -35.26 12.65
N PRO A 73 30.83 -35.19 11.34
CA PRO A 73 29.45 -35.17 10.86
C PRO A 73 28.70 -36.38 11.41
N ALA A 74 27.52 -36.14 12.00
CA ALA A 74 26.62 -37.22 12.37
C ALA A 74 26.34 -38.08 11.14
N ALA A 75 26.46 -39.41 11.27
CA ALA A 75 26.14 -40.35 10.20
C ALA A 75 24.70 -40.07 9.72
N SER A 76 24.56 -39.87 8.41
CA SER A 76 23.28 -39.58 7.77
C SER A 76 22.22 -40.58 8.22
N SER A 77 21.15 -40.08 8.84
CA SER A 77 20.01 -40.93 9.19
C SER A 77 19.47 -41.63 7.94
N PRO A 78 19.03 -42.90 8.04
CA PRO A 78 18.43 -43.57 6.90
C PRO A 78 17.19 -42.81 6.43
N PRO A 79 16.89 -42.82 5.12
CA PRO A 79 15.68 -42.18 4.60
C PRO A 79 14.42 -42.81 5.24
N PRO A 80 13.35 -42.03 5.44
CA PRO A 80 12.09 -42.56 5.93
C PRO A 80 11.51 -43.60 4.96
N PRO A 81 10.68 -44.55 5.44
CA PRO A 81 9.99 -45.50 4.57
C PRO A 81 9.06 -44.76 3.60
N SER A 82 8.90 -45.32 2.39
CA SER A 82 7.97 -44.80 1.38
C SER A 82 6.53 -44.77 1.89
N PRO A 83 5.72 -43.76 1.51
CA PRO A 83 4.30 -43.72 1.87
C PRO A 83 3.52 -44.86 1.19
N PRO A 84 2.41 -45.33 1.79
CA PRO A 84 1.54 -46.32 1.17
C PRO A 84 0.91 -45.78 -0.13
N PRO A 85 0.57 -46.66 -1.10
CA PRO A 85 -0.11 -46.24 -2.31
C PRO A 85 -1.48 -45.62 -1.99
N PRO A 86 -1.93 -44.61 -2.76
CA PRO A 86 -3.24 -44.01 -2.56
C PRO A 86 -4.33 -45.08 -2.72
N ALA A 87 -5.30 -45.08 -1.80
CA ALA A 87 -6.49 -45.93 -1.90
C ALA A 87 -7.21 -45.61 -3.22
N ALA A 88 -7.59 -46.67 -3.94
CA ALA A 88 -8.34 -46.55 -5.19
C ALA A 88 -9.60 -45.69 -4.94
N SER A 89 -9.73 -44.61 -5.70
CA SER A 89 -10.82 -43.65 -5.58
C SER A 89 -12.16 -44.36 -5.76
N SER A 90 -13.03 -44.29 -4.74
CA SER A 90 -14.40 -44.76 -4.86
C SER A 90 -15.11 -44.02 -6.01
N PRO A 91 -15.98 -44.68 -6.80
CA PRO A 91 -16.72 -44.01 -7.86
C PRO A 91 -17.63 -42.91 -7.27
N PRO A 92 -17.85 -41.80 -8.00
CA PRO A 92 -18.75 -40.74 -7.55
C PRO A 92 -20.21 -41.25 -7.48
N PRO A 93 -21.04 -40.70 -6.59
CA PRO A 93 -22.46 -41.04 -6.54
C PRO A 93 -23.19 -40.57 -7.82
N PRO A 94 -24.33 -41.21 -8.18
CA PRO A 94 -25.14 -40.78 -9.31
C PRO A 94 -25.70 -39.37 -9.11
N SER A 95 -25.91 -38.64 -10.21
CA SER A 95 -26.51 -37.31 -10.19
C SER A 95 -28.00 -37.35 -9.80
N PRO A 96 -28.52 -36.33 -9.08
CA PRO A 96 -29.94 -36.24 -8.76
C PRO A 96 -30.80 -35.94 -10.02
N PRO A 97 -32.10 -36.30 -10.03
CA PRO A 97 -33.01 -35.99 -11.12
C PRO A 97 -33.26 -34.47 -11.23
N PRO A 98 -33.57 -33.94 -12.44
CA PRO A 98 -33.88 -32.54 -12.62
C PRO A 98 -35.21 -32.16 -11.92
N PRO A 99 -35.35 -30.91 -11.44
CA PRO A 99 -36.60 -30.44 -10.85
C PRO A 99 -37.72 -30.37 -11.91
N ALA A 100 -38.95 -30.67 -11.48
CA ALA A 100 -40.12 -30.54 -12.33
C ALA A 100 -40.42 -29.08 -12.68
N SER A 101 -40.66 -28.78 -13.95
CA SER A 101 -41.02 -27.45 -14.44
C SER A 101 -42.35 -26.99 -13.84
N SER A 102 -42.34 -25.86 -13.12
CA SER A 102 -43.58 -25.23 -12.64
C SER A 102 -44.33 -24.53 -13.78
N PRO A 103 -45.68 -24.52 -13.80
CA PRO A 103 -46.44 -23.78 -14.80
C PRO A 103 -46.27 -22.26 -14.63
N PRO A 104 -46.38 -21.48 -15.72
CA PRO A 104 -46.30 -20.02 -15.64
C PRO A 104 -47.53 -19.41 -14.93
N PRO A 105 -47.37 -18.28 -14.23
CA PRO A 105 -48.49 -17.58 -13.59
C PRO A 105 -49.46 -16.97 -14.63
N PRO A 106 -50.73 -16.76 -14.26
CA PRO A 106 -51.71 -16.09 -15.13
C PRO A 106 -51.32 -14.62 -15.38
N SER A 107 -51.74 -14.09 -16.54
CA SER A 107 -51.51 -12.68 -16.91
C SER A 107 -52.37 -11.71 -16.08
N PRO A 108 -51.86 -10.51 -15.76
CA PRO A 108 -52.62 -9.49 -15.02
C PRO A 108 -53.73 -8.86 -15.89
N PRO A 109 -54.80 -8.33 -15.27
CA PRO A 109 -55.86 -7.63 -15.98
C PRO A 109 -55.40 -6.27 -16.54
N PRO A 110 -56.04 -5.74 -17.60
CA PRO A 110 -55.69 -4.46 -18.18
C PRO A 110 -56.03 -3.28 -17.23
N PRO A 111 -55.27 -2.18 -17.27
CA PRO A 111 -55.53 -1.00 -16.45
C PRO A 111 -56.81 -0.27 -16.90
N ALA A 112 -57.56 0.26 -15.94
CA ALA A 112 -58.73 1.10 -16.20
C ALA A 112 -58.32 2.50 -16.69
N SER A 113 -59.06 3.05 -17.65
CA SER A 113 -58.84 4.37 -18.23
C SER A 113 -58.98 5.47 -17.17
N SER A 114 -57.92 6.27 -16.98
CA SER A 114 -57.92 7.40 -16.03
C SER A 114 -58.68 8.62 -16.59
N PRO A 115 -59.37 9.41 -15.76
CA PRO A 115 -60.03 10.65 -16.19
C PRO A 115 -59.01 11.75 -16.53
N PRO A 116 -59.37 12.76 -17.35
CA PRO A 116 -58.49 13.85 -17.71
C PRO A 116 -58.22 14.81 -16.53
N PRO A 117 -57.05 15.47 -16.48
CA PRO A 117 -56.70 16.40 -15.41
C PRO A 117 -57.46 17.74 -15.50
N PRO A 118 -57.63 18.46 -14.37
CA PRO A 118 -58.25 19.79 -14.36
C PRO A 118 -57.35 20.86 -15.01
N SER A 119 -57.98 21.96 -15.44
CA SER A 119 -57.30 23.10 -16.09
C SER A 119 -56.44 23.92 -15.11
N PRO A 120 -55.33 24.55 -15.57
CA PRO A 120 -54.43 25.33 -14.73
C PRO A 120 -54.95 26.73 -14.37
N PRO A 121 -54.51 27.32 -13.24
CA PRO A 121 -54.85 28.68 -12.82
C PRO A 121 -54.13 29.79 -13.63
N PRO A 122 -54.59 31.06 -13.56
CA PRO A 122 -53.97 32.17 -14.29
C PRO A 122 -52.57 32.55 -13.76
N PRO A 123 -51.70 33.14 -14.60
CA PRO A 123 -50.32 33.45 -14.22
C PRO A 123 -50.23 34.64 -13.26
N VAL A 124 -49.51 34.45 -12.16
CA VAL A 124 -49.06 35.52 -11.26
C VAL A 124 -47.73 36.11 -11.75
N SER A 125 -47.55 37.42 -11.59
CA SER A 125 -46.33 38.14 -11.98
C SER A 125 -45.09 37.57 -11.29
N SER A 126 -44.10 37.17 -12.10
CA SER A 126 -42.92 36.44 -11.62
C SER A 126 -41.96 37.33 -10.82
N PRO A 127 -41.39 36.85 -9.70
CA PRO A 127 -40.31 37.54 -9.01
C PRO A 127 -39.04 37.61 -9.88
N PRO A 128 -38.10 38.54 -9.60
CA PRO A 128 -36.84 38.63 -10.34
C PRO A 128 -36.05 37.31 -10.26
N PRO A 129 -35.27 36.97 -11.31
CA PRO A 129 -34.54 35.72 -11.34
C PRO A 129 -33.47 35.69 -10.22
N PRO A 130 -33.25 34.53 -9.58
CA PRO A 130 -32.16 34.37 -8.64
C PRO A 130 -30.80 34.58 -9.34
N PRO A 131 -29.74 34.93 -8.59
CA PRO A 131 -28.39 34.96 -9.14
C PRO A 131 -28.01 33.59 -9.76
N PRO A 132 -27.11 33.56 -10.76
CA PRO A 132 -26.68 32.31 -11.38
C PRO A 132 -26.10 31.38 -10.32
N SER A 133 -26.63 30.15 -10.26
CA SER A 133 -26.08 29.10 -9.41
C SER A 133 -24.60 28.87 -9.74
N PRO A 134 -23.75 28.55 -8.74
CA PRO A 134 -22.40 28.08 -9.03
C PRO A 134 -22.47 26.87 -9.96
N PRO A 135 -21.48 26.66 -10.83
CA PRO A 135 -21.46 25.50 -11.71
C PRO A 135 -21.57 24.23 -10.85
N PRO A 136 -22.36 23.22 -11.27
CA PRO A 136 -22.41 21.95 -10.57
C PRO A 136 -20.98 21.38 -10.48
N PRO A 137 -20.62 20.75 -9.35
CA PRO A 137 -19.35 20.03 -9.29
C PRO A 137 -19.28 19.04 -10.45
N PRO A 138 -18.09 18.81 -11.04
CA PRO A 138 -17.95 17.82 -12.09
C PRO A 138 -18.55 16.49 -11.61
N PRO A 139 -19.22 15.72 -12.49
CA PRO A 139 -19.81 14.44 -12.11
C PRO A 139 -18.74 13.61 -11.40
N ALA A 140 -19.09 13.02 -10.25
CA ALA A 140 -18.14 12.33 -9.40
C ALA A 140 -17.36 11.29 -10.21
N SER A 141 -16.14 11.64 -10.60
CA SER A 141 -15.11 10.67 -10.86
C SER A 141 -15.03 9.86 -9.58
N ASN A 142 -15.36 8.58 -9.63
CA ASN A 142 -15.17 7.59 -8.57
C ASN A 142 -13.69 7.44 -8.12
N TRP A 143 -12.84 8.39 -8.48
CA TRP A 143 -11.48 8.60 -8.05
C TRP A 143 -11.46 9.63 -6.90
N THR A 144 -10.91 9.21 -5.77
CA THR A 144 -10.71 10.04 -4.59
C THR A 144 -9.22 10.39 -4.49
N PRO A 145 -8.85 11.67 -4.38
CA PRO A 145 -7.46 12.05 -4.17
C PRO A 145 -6.90 11.41 -2.91
N VAL A 146 -5.65 10.94 -2.99
CA VAL A 146 -4.91 10.46 -1.82
C VAL A 146 -4.54 11.66 -0.95
N ALA A 147 -5.12 11.74 0.25
CA ALA A 147 -4.90 12.85 1.17
C ALA A 147 -3.44 12.90 1.71
N ASN A 148 -2.85 11.74 2.00
CA ASN A 148 -1.47 11.63 2.46
C ASN A 148 -0.71 10.62 1.61
N VAL A 149 0.11 11.11 0.69
CA VAL A 149 0.95 10.25 -0.16
C VAL A 149 2.05 9.52 0.61
N ASN A 150 2.40 10.00 1.81
CA ASN A 150 3.36 9.35 2.71
C ASN A 150 2.73 8.28 3.59
N ASP A 151 1.43 7.99 3.42
CA ASP A 151 0.78 6.89 4.11
C ASP A 151 1.52 5.56 3.79
N PRO A 152 1.84 4.72 4.78
CA PRO A 152 2.60 3.49 4.58
C PRO A 152 1.99 2.56 3.53
N THR A 153 0.67 2.55 3.41
CA THR A 153 -0.06 1.74 2.43
C THR A 153 0.13 2.29 1.02
N ILE A 154 0.09 3.62 0.85
CA ILE A 154 0.36 4.26 -0.44
C ILE A 154 1.82 4.05 -0.86
N GLN A 155 2.74 4.14 0.10
CA GLN A 155 4.16 3.82 -0.14
C GLN A 155 4.33 2.36 -0.56
N GLN A 156 3.61 1.43 0.07
CA GLN A 156 3.62 0.01 -0.32
C GLN A 156 3.11 -0.20 -1.74
N VAL A 157 2.02 0.47 -2.15
CA VAL A 157 1.49 0.42 -3.52
C VAL A 157 2.57 0.88 -4.53
N ALA A 158 3.23 2.00 -4.24
CA ALA A 158 4.25 2.56 -5.10
C ALA A 158 5.50 1.65 -5.19
N GLN A 159 5.94 1.10 -4.06
CA GLN A 159 7.06 0.16 -4.03
C GLN A 159 6.76 -1.11 -4.82
N PHE A 160 5.54 -1.64 -4.69
CA PHE A 160 5.08 -2.77 -5.51
C PHE A 160 5.16 -2.42 -7.00
N ALA A 161 4.64 -1.26 -7.41
CA ALA A 161 4.65 -0.84 -8.81
C ALA A 161 6.08 -0.77 -9.38
N VAL A 162 6.98 -0.09 -8.68
CA VAL A 162 8.39 0.05 -9.10
C VAL A 162 9.06 -1.31 -9.17
N ARG A 163 8.87 -2.17 -8.18
CA ARG A 163 9.52 -3.49 -8.14
C ARG A 163 9.06 -4.39 -9.26
N ILE A 164 7.76 -4.47 -9.51
CA ILE A 164 7.23 -5.28 -10.62
C ILE A 164 7.70 -4.74 -11.97
N TYR A 165 7.68 -3.42 -12.16
CA TYR A 165 8.18 -2.81 -13.38
C TYR A 165 9.67 -3.07 -13.60
N ALA A 166 10.51 -2.83 -12.58
CA ALA A 166 11.95 -3.05 -12.62
C ALA A 166 12.30 -4.50 -12.95
N LEU A 167 11.59 -5.47 -12.36
CA LEU A 167 11.77 -6.90 -12.66
C LEU A 167 11.33 -7.22 -14.10
N SER A 168 10.18 -6.71 -14.55
CA SER A 168 9.64 -6.98 -15.89
C SER A 168 10.51 -6.41 -17.03
N THR A 169 11.18 -5.29 -16.79
CA THR A 169 12.02 -4.59 -17.77
C THR A 169 13.52 -4.85 -17.58
N LYS A 170 13.88 -5.61 -16.53
CA LYS A 170 15.28 -5.87 -16.11
C LYS A 170 16.05 -4.60 -15.72
N GLU A 171 15.35 -3.52 -15.35
CA GLU A 171 15.95 -2.29 -14.82
C GLU A 171 16.14 -2.38 -13.29
N LEU A 172 16.93 -3.36 -12.82
CA LEU A 172 17.05 -3.69 -11.39
C LEU A 172 17.64 -2.58 -10.50
N LYS A 173 18.20 -1.53 -11.11
CA LYS A 173 18.66 -0.33 -10.41
C LYS A 173 17.53 0.65 -10.07
N MET A 174 16.32 0.43 -10.58
CA MET A 174 15.18 1.30 -10.31
C MET A 174 14.71 1.17 -8.86
N GLN A 175 14.57 2.30 -8.18
CA GLN A 175 14.07 2.36 -6.81
C GLN A 175 13.08 3.51 -6.67
N LEU A 176 12.05 3.31 -5.85
CA LEU A 176 11.12 4.38 -5.49
C LEU A 176 11.87 5.44 -4.69
N LEU A 177 11.78 6.70 -5.11
CA LEU A 177 12.27 7.84 -4.34
C LEU A 177 11.13 8.43 -3.50
N SER A 178 10.01 8.75 -4.16
CA SER A 178 8.85 9.35 -3.50
C SER A 178 7.58 9.18 -4.32
N VAL A 179 6.43 9.35 -3.67
CA VAL A 179 5.13 9.50 -4.32
C VAL A 179 4.80 10.98 -4.35
N VAL A 180 4.48 11.50 -5.54
CA VAL A 180 4.20 12.93 -5.77
C VAL A 180 2.73 13.23 -5.58
N SER A 181 1.86 12.39 -6.15
CA SER A 181 0.41 12.50 -6.02
C SER A 181 -0.23 11.14 -6.26
N GLY A 182 -1.51 11.02 -5.92
CA GLY A 182 -2.26 9.84 -6.30
C GLY A 182 -3.76 9.98 -6.11
N GLU A 183 -4.48 9.05 -6.72
CA GLU A 183 -5.93 8.90 -6.61
C GLU A 183 -6.27 7.42 -6.42
N THR A 184 -7.35 7.15 -5.68
CA THR A 184 -7.86 5.81 -5.43
C THR A 184 -9.29 5.65 -5.91
N GLN A 185 -9.65 4.45 -6.35
CA GLN A 185 -11.01 4.13 -6.75
C GLN A 185 -11.36 2.72 -6.24
N PRO A 186 -12.48 2.51 -5.53
CA PRO A 186 -12.95 1.16 -5.22
C PRO A 186 -13.21 0.36 -6.50
N TYR A 187 -12.66 -0.85 -6.60
CA TYR A 187 -12.82 -1.70 -7.78
C TYR A 187 -12.66 -3.17 -7.41
N ASP A 188 -13.64 -4.00 -7.78
CA ASP A 188 -13.60 -5.46 -7.70
C ASP A 188 -13.11 -6.03 -6.34
N GLY A 189 -13.65 -5.51 -5.23
CA GLY A 189 -13.28 -5.94 -3.87
C GLY A 189 -11.94 -5.40 -3.35
N GLY A 190 -11.25 -4.56 -4.14
CA GLY A 190 -10.04 -3.84 -3.76
C GLY A 190 -10.10 -2.38 -4.18
N TYR A 191 -8.93 -1.82 -4.46
CA TYR A 191 -8.79 -0.45 -4.94
C TYR A 191 -7.87 -0.40 -6.16
N ASN A 192 -8.27 0.42 -7.12
CA ASN A 192 -7.42 0.98 -8.15
C ASN A 192 -6.65 2.17 -7.57
N TYR A 193 -5.38 2.31 -7.94
CA TYR A 193 -4.48 3.38 -7.54
C TYR A 193 -3.81 3.98 -8.77
N ARG A 194 -3.99 5.27 -9.00
CA ARG A 194 -3.22 6.04 -9.98
C ARG A 194 -2.25 6.91 -9.23
N LEU A 195 -0.96 6.65 -9.36
CA LEU A 195 0.09 7.36 -8.63
C LEU A 195 1.04 8.05 -9.62
N VAL A 196 1.43 9.28 -9.33
CA VAL A 196 2.61 9.90 -9.93
C VAL A 196 3.75 9.68 -8.95
N ILE A 197 4.82 9.03 -9.41
CA ILE A 197 5.95 8.67 -8.55
C ILE A 197 7.27 9.17 -9.13
N THR A 198 8.21 9.47 -8.24
CA THR A 198 9.60 9.73 -8.60
C THR A 198 10.44 8.48 -8.32
N VAL A 199 11.31 8.12 -9.26
CA VAL A 199 12.20 6.98 -9.15
C VAL A 199 13.64 7.37 -9.42
N THR A 200 14.58 6.62 -8.83
CA THR A 200 16.00 6.67 -9.20
C THR A 200 16.34 5.52 -10.14
N GLY A 201 17.44 5.63 -10.89
CA GLY A 201 17.95 4.55 -11.74
C GLY A 201 17.17 4.30 -13.05
N GLY A 202 15.98 4.89 -13.20
CA GLY A 202 15.13 4.77 -14.38
C GLY A 202 15.52 5.64 -15.57
N LYS A 203 14.89 5.40 -16.73
CA LYS A 203 15.06 6.22 -17.94
C LYS A 203 14.53 7.65 -17.78
N LYS A 204 13.53 7.83 -16.93
CA LYS A 204 12.92 9.11 -16.56
C LYS A 204 12.92 9.22 -15.04
N THR A 205 12.74 10.44 -14.55
CA THR A 205 12.65 10.71 -13.12
C THR A 205 11.25 10.47 -12.57
N GLN A 206 10.19 10.73 -13.35
CA GLN A 206 8.80 10.55 -12.94
C GLN A 206 8.01 9.60 -13.85
N TYR A 207 7.08 8.87 -13.24
CA TYR A 207 6.22 7.89 -13.91
C TYR A 207 4.79 7.92 -13.36
N ASP A 208 3.83 7.66 -14.24
CA ASP A 208 2.46 7.31 -13.90
C ASP A 208 2.37 5.79 -13.68
N ALA A 209 2.00 5.40 -12.46
CA ALA A 209 1.77 4.02 -12.07
C ALA A 209 0.27 3.77 -11.86
N PHE A 210 -0.28 2.77 -12.55
CA PHE A 210 -1.65 2.32 -12.34
C PHE A 210 -1.64 0.90 -11.78
N VAL A 211 -2.14 0.75 -10.55
CA VAL A 211 -2.11 -0.50 -9.79
C VAL A 211 -3.52 -0.84 -9.32
N TRP A 212 -3.82 -2.12 -9.19
CA TRP A 212 -4.95 -2.61 -8.39
C TRP A 212 -4.46 -3.49 -7.25
N GLY A 213 -5.10 -3.43 -6.09
CA GLY A 213 -4.79 -4.34 -5.00
C GLY A 213 -5.80 -4.33 -3.85
N ILE A 214 -5.73 -5.37 -3.03
CA ILE A 214 -6.54 -5.52 -1.81
C ILE A 214 -5.61 -5.36 -0.60
N LEU A 215 -5.89 -4.34 0.22
CA LEU A 215 -5.09 -4.02 1.40
C LEU A 215 -5.08 -5.17 2.41
N GLY A 216 -3.93 -5.37 3.05
CA GLY A 216 -3.73 -6.49 3.98
C GLY A 216 -3.55 -7.86 3.31
N THR A 217 -3.51 -7.94 1.99
CA THR A 217 -3.31 -9.19 1.24
C THR A 217 -2.11 -9.13 0.30
N MET A 218 -1.83 -10.24 -0.41
CA MET A 218 -0.86 -10.32 -1.51
C MET A 218 -1.52 -10.23 -2.90
N SER A 219 -2.81 -9.91 -2.98
CA SER A 219 -3.54 -9.75 -4.23
C SER A 219 -3.32 -8.36 -4.82
N TRP A 220 -2.29 -8.21 -5.65
CA TRP A 220 -1.90 -6.95 -6.29
C TRP A 220 -1.57 -7.16 -7.77
N LYS A 221 -1.85 -6.16 -8.59
CA LYS A 221 -1.57 -6.17 -10.03
C LYS A 221 -1.15 -4.81 -10.53
N LEU A 222 -0.05 -4.76 -11.27
CA LEU A 222 0.37 -3.57 -12.01
C LEU A 222 -0.35 -3.57 -13.37
N TRP A 223 -1.18 -2.55 -13.63
CA TRP A 223 -1.86 -2.36 -14.90
C TRP A 223 -0.98 -1.64 -15.91
N SER A 224 -0.36 -0.53 -15.51
CA SER A 224 0.54 0.24 -16.37
C SER A 224 1.60 0.99 -15.55
N PHE A 225 2.71 1.27 -16.22
CA PHE A 225 3.80 2.08 -15.68
C PHE A 225 4.45 2.84 -16.83
N THR A 226 4.13 4.13 -16.95
CA THR A 226 4.51 4.95 -18.13
C THR A 226 5.26 6.20 -17.69
N PRO A 227 6.22 6.70 -18.50
CA PRO A 227 6.82 8.01 -18.25
C PRO A 227 5.77 9.09 -18.03
N HIS A 228 5.94 9.90 -16.98
CA HIS A 228 5.06 11.03 -16.73
C HIS A 228 5.32 12.14 -17.74
N VAL A 229 4.26 12.64 -18.38
CA VAL A 229 4.32 13.72 -19.35
C VAL A 229 3.91 15.01 -18.66
N ILE A 230 4.84 15.97 -18.62
CA ILE A 230 4.65 17.33 -18.10
C ILE A 230 4.14 18.28 -19.18
#